data_AF-A0A2L2LWG1-F1
#
_entry.id   AF-A0A2L2LWG1-F1
#
_cell.length_a   1.000
_cell.length_b   1.000
_cell.length_c   1.000
_cell.angle_alpha   90.00
_cell.angle_beta   90.00
_cell.angle_gamma   90.00
#
_symmetry.space_group_name_H-M   'P 1'
#
loop_
_entity.id
_entity.type
_entity.pdbx_description
1 polymer ?
#
loop_
_entity_poly.entity_id
_entity_poly.type
_entity_poly.pdbx_seq_one_letter_code
_entity_poly.pdbx_strand_id
1 'polypeptide(L)'
;MNDFFLAANRTLQLGEIEVKQIQVKSLDLFCQHAETVKEYLKDKDYSDAILIELFKAHTVEVIHTCVMTSNLTADRIFEIAKDQALFLDMLRAVLTVNTAYFKPEKPKRGAKQSNEKVTWFDSFQYLIESGHRHDDILNMSYGAYLQYLKAAQRNELRKMRSQVNLMRSAQHAQNREFKKLMEDLKVVD
;
A
#
# COMPACT_ATOMS: atom_id res chain seq x y z
N MET A 1 12.48 1.36 -2.20
CA MET A 1 12.80 1.15 -0.76
C MET A 1 12.70 -0.33 -0.44
N ASN A 2 13.51 -0.83 0.49
CA ASN A 2 13.46 -2.23 0.92
C ASN A 2 12.35 -2.47 1.97
N ASP A 3 12.04 -3.73 2.24
CA ASP A 3 10.95 -4.11 3.14
C ASP A 3 11.15 -3.60 4.58
N PHE A 4 12.40 -3.57 5.07
CA PHE A 4 12.72 -3.07 6.41
C PHE A 4 12.50 -1.56 6.55
N PHE A 5 12.77 -0.79 5.50
CA PHE A 5 12.48 0.64 5.47
C PHE A 5 10.97 0.89 5.59
N LEU A 6 10.17 0.12 4.83
CA LEU A 6 8.71 0.21 4.88
C LEU A 6 8.17 -0.21 6.26
N ALA A 7 8.55 -1.40 6.72
CA ALA A 7 8.02 -1.99 7.96
C ALA A 7 8.38 -1.19 9.22
N ALA A 8 9.59 -0.63 9.28
CA ALA A 8 10.01 0.19 10.42
C ALA A 8 9.61 1.67 10.29
N ASN A 9 8.78 2.03 9.30
CA ASN A 9 8.37 3.41 9.01
C ASN A 9 9.54 4.41 9.00
N ARG A 10 10.66 4.00 8.39
CA ARG A 10 11.88 4.81 8.35
C ARG A 10 11.68 6.04 7.49
N THR A 11 12.53 7.03 7.74
CA THR A 11 12.58 8.30 7.05
C THR A 11 13.86 8.41 6.22
N LEU A 12 13.82 9.21 5.16
CA LEU A 12 14.98 9.56 4.34
C LEU A 12 15.47 10.94 4.76
N GLN A 13 16.77 11.07 4.99
CA GLN A 13 17.38 12.34 5.40
C GLN A 13 18.09 12.99 4.21
N LEU A 14 17.82 14.28 4.00
CA LEU A 14 18.48 15.16 3.03
C LEU A 14 19.02 16.38 3.79
N GLY A 15 20.22 16.26 4.36
CA GLY A 15 20.74 17.26 5.29
C GLY A 15 19.85 17.36 6.54
N GLU A 16 19.21 18.50 6.74
CA GLU A 16 18.26 18.75 7.84
C GLU A 16 16.81 18.40 7.49
N ILE A 17 16.54 18.06 6.23
CA ILE A 17 15.21 17.74 5.74
C ILE A 17 14.95 16.25 5.95
N GLU A 18 13.93 15.94 6.75
CA GLU A 18 13.47 14.58 6.97
C GLU A 18 12.23 14.32 6.12
N VAL A 19 12.30 13.33 5.23
CA VAL A 19 11.18 12.88 4.40
C VAL A 19 10.63 11.56 4.92
N LYS A 20 9.33 11.51 5.16
CA LYS A 20 8.60 10.43 5.84
C LYS A 20 7.68 9.70 4.88
N GLN A 21 7.35 8.47 5.23
CA GLN A 21 6.28 7.74 4.57
C GLN A 21 4.94 8.21 5.12
N ILE A 22 3.95 8.35 4.25
CA ILE A 22 2.58 8.68 4.67
C ILE A 22 1.99 7.52 5.47
N GLN A 23 1.38 7.84 6.62
CA GLN A 23 0.67 6.87 7.45
C GLN A 23 -0.78 6.71 7.00
N VAL A 24 -1.32 5.51 7.23
CA VAL A 24 -2.70 5.14 6.87
C VAL A 24 -3.72 6.11 7.49
N LYS A 25 -3.53 6.53 8.76
CA LYS A 25 -4.43 7.47 9.47
C LYS A 25 -4.53 8.88 8.88
N SER A 26 -3.58 9.27 8.03
CA SER A 26 -3.54 10.60 7.41
C SER A 26 -3.67 10.52 5.89
N LEU A 27 -4.01 9.33 5.37
CA LEU A 27 -4.04 9.07 3.94
C LEU A 27 -5.16 9.86 3.27
N ASP A 28 -6.32 10.00 3.90
CA ASP A 28 -7.45 10.78 3.37
C ASP A 28 -7.08 12.24 3.12
N LEU A 29 -6.43 12.89 4.09
CA LEU A 29 -5.94 14.27 3.98
C LEU A 29 -4.82 14.38 2.94
N PHE A 30 -3.90 13.40 2.91
CA PHE A 30 -2.82 13.38 1.93
C PHE A 30 -3.34 13.26 0.49
N CYS A 31 -4.31 12.37 0.26
CA CYS A 31 -4.88 12.11 -1.07
C CYS A 31 -5.52 13.36 -1.69
N GLN A 32 -6.07 14.29 -0.89
CA GLN A 32 -6.69 15.52 -1.39
C GLN A 32 -5.75 16.36 -2.25
N HIS A 33 -4.44 16.30 -2.00
CA HIS A 33 -3.42 17.01 -2.75
C HIS A 33 -2.59 16.07 -3.63
N ALA A 34 -2.24 14.90 -3.10
CA ALA A 34 -1.36 13.97 -3.77
C ALA A 34 -1.98 13.33 -5.04
N GLU A 35 -3.32 13.27 -5.15
CA GLU A 35 -3.95 12.69 -6.34
C GLU A 35 -3.69 13.54 -7.59
N THR A 36 -3.78 14.87 -7.51
CA THR A 36 -3.44 15.76 -8.63
C THR A 36 -1.98 15.59 -9.07
N VAL A 37 -1.05 15.50 -8.10
CA VAL A 37 0.37 15.25 -8.38
C VAL A 37 0.57 13.90 -9.06
N LYS A 38 -0.11 12.85 -8.56
CA LYS A 38 -0.04 11.49 -9.09
C LYS A 38 -0.63 11.39 -10.49
N GLU A 39 -1.76 12.05 -10.76
CA GLU A 39 -2.39 12.10 -12.07
C GLU A 39 -1.50 12.83 -13.08
N TYR A 40 -0.92 13.97 -12.68
CA TYR A 40 -0.01 14.72 -13.55
C TYR A 40 1.23 13.90 -13.94
N LEU A 41 1.78 13.13 -13.00
CA LEU A 41 2.96 12.29 -13.18
C LEU A 41 2.65 10.91 -13.79
N LYS A 42 1.38 10.62 -14.10
CA LYS A 42 0.97 9.32 -14.64
C LYS A 42 1.70 9.04 -15.95
N ASP A 43 2.35 7.88 -16.00
CA ASP A 43 3.15 7.41 -17.13
C ASP A 43 4.33 8.33 -17.53
N LYS A 44 4.71 9.29 -16.68
CA LYS A 44 5.89 10.15 -16.82
C LYS A 44 7.06 9.66 -15.97
N ASP A 45 8.28 10.02 -16.37
CA ASP A 45 9.45 9.89 -15.50
C ASP A 45 9.53 11.04 -14.47
N TYR A 46 10.46 10.95 -13.54
CA TYR A 46 10.69 11.98 -12.51
C TYR A 46 11.91 12.84 -12.86
N SER A 47 12.03 13.22 -14.13
CA SER A 47 13.07 14.13 -14.60
C SER A 47 12.82 15.56 -14.12
N ASP A 48 13.90 16.34 -14.02
CA ASP A 48 13.89 17.71 -13.49
C ASP A 48 12.92 18.59 -14.26
N ALA A 49 12.92 18.50 -15.59
CA ALA A 49 12.02 19.24 -16.45
C ALA A 49 10.54 19.00 -16.07
N ILE A 50 10.15 17.74 -15.90
CA ILE A 50 8.77 17.36 -15.56
C ILE A 50 8.41 17.83 -14.16
N LEU A 51 9.32 17.73 -13.19
CA LEU A 51 9.08 18.16 -11.82
C LEU A 51 8.97 19.69 -11.71
N ILE A 52 9.74 20.43 -12.49
CA ILE A 52 9.63 21.90 -12.61
C ILE A 52 8.27 22.27 -13.21
N GLU A 53 7.84 21.61 -14.28
CA GLU A 53 6.54 21.86 -14.90
C GLU A 53 5.38 21.50 -13.96
N LEU A 54 5.48 20.37 -13.26
CA LEU A 54 4.54 19.96 -12.22
C LEU A 54 4.41 21.06 -11.16
N PHE A 55 5.53 21.57 -10.65
CA PHE A 55 5.50 22.59 -9.61
C PHE A 55 4.88 23.91 -10.10
N LYS A 56 5.11 24.29 -11.36
CA LYS A 56 4.49 25.47 -11.98
C LYS A 56 2.98 25.30 -12.17
N ALA A 57 2.53 24.10 -12.54
CA ALA A 57 1.12 23.83 -12.81
C ALA A 57 0.29 23.61 -11.53
N HIS A 58 0.90 22.99 -10.51
CA HIS A 58 0.22 22.47 -9.33
C HIS A 58 0.98 22.82 -8.04
N THR A 59 1.35 24.10 -7.88
CA THR A 59 2.21 24.57 -6.78
C THR A 59 1.62 24.18 -5.42
N VAL A 60 0.33 24.45 -5.20
CA VAL A 60 -0.33 24.22 -3.90
C VAL A 60 -0.33 22.74 -3.56
N GLU A 61 -0.69 21.88 -4.51
CA GLU A 61 -0.78 20.44 -4.32
C GLU A 61 0.60 19.83 -4.04
N VAL A 62 1.64 20.29 -4.74
CA VAL A 62 3.03 19.86 -4.51
C VAL A 62 3.50 20.27 -3.11
N ILE A 63 3.27 21.52 -2.70
CA ILE A 63 3.68 22.02 -1.38
C ILE A 63 2.99 21.21 -0.28
N HIS A 64 1.67 21.04 -0.34
CA HIS A 64 0.94 20.28 0.69
C HIS A 64 1.35 18.80 0.73
N THR A 65 1.63 18.19 -0.42
CA THR A 65 2.18 16.83 -0.48
C THR A 65 3.51 16.74 0.25
N CYS A 66 4.41 17.71 0.05
CA CYS A 66 5.70 17.79 0.73
C CYS A 66 5.55 18.05 2.23
N VAL A 67 4.65 18.94 2.67
CA VAL A 67 4.37 19.20 4.09
C VAL A 67 3.93 17.92 4.81
N MET A 68 2.96 17.20 4.24
CA MET A 68 2.39 16.00 4.85
C MET A 68 3.38 14.82 4.95
N THR A 69 4.51 14.91 4.25
CA THR A 69 5.52 13.85 4.17
C THR A 69 6.91 14.34 4.56
N SER A 70 7.01 15.47 5.26
CA SER A 70 8.28 15.97 5.76
C SER A 70 8.18 16.53 7.19
N ASN A 71 9.31 16.90 7.77
CA ASN A 71 9.38 17.65 9.02
C ASN A 71 9.19 19.17 8.84
N LEU A 72 8.79 19.63 7.64
CA LEU A 72 8.79 21.04 7.28
C LEU A 72 7.37 21.64 7.21
N THR A 73 7.29 22.95 7.46
CA THR A 73 6.09 23.76 7.20
C THR A 73 6.04 24.23 5.75
N ALA A 74 4.86 24.68 5.30
CA ALA A 74 4.69 25.23 3.95
C ALA A 74 5.66 26.40 3.68
N ASP A 75 5.78 27.35 4.63
CA ASP A 75 6.69 28.50 4.51
C ASP A 75 8.14 28.05 4.32
N ARG A 76 8.59 27.05 5.07
CA ARG A 76 9.96 26.53 4.94
C ARG A 76 10.19 25.87 3.60
N ILE A 77 9.19 25.18 3.06
CA ILE A 77 9.25 24.58 1.73
C ILE A 77 9.28 25.67 0.64
N PHE A 78 8.53 26.76 0.80
CA PHE A 78 8.61 27.91 -0.12
C PHE A 78 10.01 28.54 -0.13
N GLU A 79 10.67 28.65 1.03
CA GLU A 79 12.05 29.10 1.10
C GLU A 79 13.01 28.14 0.39
N ILE A 80 12.83 26.82 0.57
CA ILE A 80 13.62 25.80 -0.14
C ILE A 80 13.35 25.87 -1.65
N ALA A 81 12.13 26.16 -2.09
CA ALA A 81 11.78 26.26 -3.51
C ALA A 81 12.53 27.38 -4.24
N LYS A 82 13.13 28.34 -3.53
CA LYS A 82 14.06 29.33 -4.12
C LYS A 82 15.39 28.70 -4.55
N ASP A 83 15.81 27.63 -3.88
CA ASP A 83 16.89 26.75 -4.33
C ASP A 83 16.30 25.58 -5.12
N GLN A 84 16.25 25.76 -6.44
CA GLN A 84 15.63 24.79 -7.34
C GLN A 84 16.26 23.40 -7.23
N ALA A 85 17.57 23.28 -7.02
CA ALA A 85 18.23 21.98 -6.95
C ALA A 85 17.81 21.22 -5.69
N LEU A 86 17.90 21.88 -4.53
CA LEU A 86 17.49 21.31 -3.25
C LEU A 86 16.01 20.94 -3.23
N PHE A 87 15.16 21.80 -3.80
CA PHE A 87 13.72 21.54 -3.90
C PHE A 87 13.41 20.31 -4.76
N LEU A 88 14.07 20.17 -5.92
CA LEU A 88 13.88 19.00 -6.79
C LEU A 88 14.35 17.71 -6.12
N ASP A 89 15.47 17.75 -5.40
CA ASP A 89 15.95 16.61 -4.63
C ASP A 89 14.96 16.20 -3.53
N MET A 90 14.42 17.18 -2.80
CA MET A 90 13.38 16.96 -1.80
C MET A 90 12.10 16.36 -2.43
N LEU A 91 11.63 16.91 -3.55
CA LEU A 91 10.43 16.41 -4.23
C LEU A 91 10.65 14.98 -4.74
N ARG A 92 11.81 14.68 -5.33
CA ARG A 92 12.15 13.30 -5.73
C ARG A 92 12.21 12.36 -4.54
N ALA A 93 12.74 12.81 -3.40
CA ALA A 93 12.72 12.03 -2.16
C ALA A 93 11.29 11.74 -1.70
N VAL A 94 10.39 12.73 -1.68
CA VAL A 94 8.97 12.55 -1.32
C VAL A 94 8.32 11.50 -2.20
N LEU A 95 8.47 11.61 -3.52
CA LEU A 95 7.90 10.66 -4.48
C LEU A 95 8.50 9.26 -4.33
N THR A 96 9.80 9.16 -4.04
CA THR A 96 10.52 7.89 -3.88
C THR A 96 10.16 7.18 -2.59
N VAL A 97 10.13 7.91 -1.46
CA VAL A 97 9.73 7.37 -0.16
C VAL A 97 8.29 6.89 -0.20
N ASN A 98 7.42 7.61 -0.92
CA ASN A 98 6.00 7.30 -1.06
C ASN A 98 5.64 6.59 -2.39
N THR A 99 6.60 5.85 -2.97
CA THR A 99 6.41 5.17 -4.27
C THR A 99 5.18 4.26 -4.29
N ALA A 100 4.84 3.62 -3.16
CA ALA A 100 3.66 2.75 -3.06
C ALA A 100 2.34 3.47 -3.42
N TYR A 101 2.27 4.78 -3.19
CA TYR A 101 1.14 5.61 -3.55
C TYR A 101 1.24 6.11 -5.01
N PHE A 102 2.38 6.68 -5.39
CA PHE A 102 2.54 7.34 -6.69
C PHE A 102 2.71 6.38 -7.87
N LYS A 103 3.24 5.17 -7.62
CA LYS A 103 3.44 4.12 -8.62
C LYS A 103 2.85 2.80 -8.11
N PRO A 104 1.51 2.69 -8.01
CA PRO A 104 0.88 1.46 -7.56
C PRO A 104 1.17 0.33 -8.57
N GLU A 105 1.40 -0.88 -8.05
CA GLU A 105 1.58 -2.06 -8.90
C GLU A 105 0.35 -2.26 -9.79
N LYS A 106 0.58 -2.39 -11.11
CA LYS A 106 -0.50 -2.69 -12.04
C LYS A 106 -1.08 -4.07 -11.71
N PRO A 107 -2.42 -4.24 -11.74
CA PRO A 107 -3.02 -5.54 -11.54
C PRO A 107 -2.49 -6.54 -12.57
N LYS A 108 -2.27 -7.79 -12.15
CA LYS A 108 -1.80 -8.86 -13.05
C LYS A 108 -2.82 -9.07 -14.17
N ARG A 109 -2.35 -9.09 -15.42
CA ARG A 109 -3.19 -9.39 -16.60
C ARG A 109 -3.96 -10.70 -16.38
N GLY A 110 -5.28 -10.66 -16.53
CA GLY A 110 -6.17 -11.82 -16.41
C GLY A 110 -6.80 -12.05 -15.04
N ALA A 111 -6.54 -11.20 -14.04
CA ALA A 111 -7.31 -11.24 -12.79
C ALA A 111 -8.78 -10.86 -13.07
N LYS A 112 -9.71 -11.81 -12.87
CA LYS A 112 -11.15 -11.49 -12.86
C LYS A 112 -11.40 -10.54 -11.70
N GLN A 113 -11.76 -9.29 -11.99
CA GLN A 113 -12.29 -8.39 -10.98
C GLN A 113 -13.63 -8.96 -10.52
N SER A 114 -13.75 -9.20 -9.21
CA SER A 114 -15.05 -9.47 -8.63
C SER A 114 -15.90 -8.20 -8.77
N ASN A 115 -17.19 -8.34 -9.09
CA ASN A 115 -18.12 -7.22 -9.13
C ASN A 115 -18.47 -6.68 -7.72
N GLU A 116 -18.00 -7.34 -6.68
CA GLU A 116 -18.22 -6.94 -5.29
C GLU A 116 -17.33 -5.74 -4.95
N LYS A 117 -17.96 -4.69 -4.42
CA LYS A 117 -17.27 -3.46 -4.02
C LYS A 117 -16.47 -3.72 -2.75
N VAL A 118 -15.22 -4.12 -2.91
CA VAL A 118 -14.27 -4.20 -1.79
C VAL A 118 -13.97 -2.78 -1.31
N THR A 119 -14.21 -2.54 -0.03
CA THR A 119 -13.94 -1.27 0.65
C THR A 119 -12.68 -1.36 1.49
N TRP A 120 -12.27 -0.23 2.05
CA TRP A 120 -11.17 -0.19 3.03
C TRP A 120 -11.51 -0.93 4.33
N PHE A 121 -12.78 -0.96 4.73
CA PHE A 121 -13.22 -1.72 5.90
C PHE A 121 -12.97 -3.22 5.74
N ASP A 122 -13.20 -3.78 4.55
CA ASP A 122 -12.92 -5.20 4.27
C ASP A 122 -11.43 -5.51 4.42
N SER A 123 -10.57 -4.59 3.97
CA SER A 123 -9.11 -4.74 4.09
C SER A 123 -8.65 -4.64 5.55
N PHE A 124 -9.25 -3.73 6.34
CA PHE A 124 -8.97 -3.59 7.77
C PHE A 124 -9.45 -4.82 8.54
N GLN A 125 -10.69 -5.26 8.30
CA GLN A 125 -11.26 -6.45 8.92
C GLN A 125 -10.38 -7.67 8.65
N TYR A 126 -9.94 -7.84 7.40
CA TYR A 126 -9.06 -8.95 7.03
C TYR A 126 -7.71 -8.94 7.77
N LEU A 127 -7.11 -7.76 7.96
CA LEU A 127 -5.87 -7.63 8.74
C LEU A 127 -6.13 -7.86 10.24
N ILE A 128 -7.28 -7.45 10.77
CA ILE A 128 -7.68 -7.70 12.16
C ILE A 128 -7.85 -9.20 12.40
N GLU A 129 -8.52 -9.92 11.50
CA GLU A 129 -8.63 -11.38 11.53
C GLU A 129 -7.27 -12.08 11.43
N SER A 130 -6.31 -11.43 10.77
CA SER A 130 -4.92 -11.89 10.69
C SER A 130 -4.09 -11.53 11.94
N GLY A 131 -4.68 -10.88 12.95
CA GLY A 131 -4.08 -10.61 14.26
C GLY A 131 -3.56 -9.18 14.47
N HIS A 132 -3.81 -8.25 13.54
CA HIS A 132 -3.43 -6.84 13.73
C HIS A 132 -4.47 -6.08 14.58
N ARG A 133 -4.03 -5.10 15.36
CA ARG A 133 -4.97 -4.16 16.01
C ARG A 133 -5.31 -3.02 15.06
N HIS A 134 -6.52 -2.47 15.18
CA HIS A 134 -6.96 -1.32 14.39
C HIS A 134 -5.96 -0.15 14.47
N ASP A 135 -5.51 0.19 15.67
CA ASP A 135 -4.54 1.27 15.91
C ASP A 135 -3.19 1.00 15.25
N ASP A 136 -2.76 -0.26 15.19
CA ASP A 136 -1.51 -0.63 14.51
C ASP A 136 -1.63 -0.36 13.02
N ILE A 137 -2.75 -0.78 12.39
CA ILE A 137 -3.02 -0.56 10.97
C ILE A 137 -3.01 0.94 10.64
N LEU A 138 -3.67 1.76 11.45
CA LEU A 138 -3.70 3.22 11.28
C LEU A 138 -2.32 3.87 11.38
N ASN A 139 -1.43 3.33 12.22
CA ASN A 139 -0.07 3.84 12.40
C ASN A 139 0.97 3.25 11.43
N MET A 140 0.61 2.24 10.64
CA MET A 140 1.48 1.75 9.56
C MET A 140 1.68 2.84 8.49
N SER A 141 2.84 2.79 7.83
CA SER A 141 2.98 3.50 6.56
C SER A 141 2.05 2.85 5.52
N TYR A 142 1.57 3.64 4.56
CA TYR A 142 0.71 3.14 3.50
C TYR A 142 1.37 2.00 2.71
N GLY A 143 2.69 2.11 2.47
CA GLY A 143 3.47 1.05 1.83
C GLY A 143 3.51 -0.24 2.66
N ALA A 144 3.72 -0.14 3.97
CA ALA A 144 3.71 -1.31 4.87
C ALA A 144 2.32 -1.96 4.92
N TYR A 145 1.27 -1.17 5.05
CA TYR A 145 -0.11 -1.63 5.02
C TYR A 145 -0.41 -2.49 3.78
N LEU A 146 -0.05 -2.01 2.58
CA LEU A 146 -0.25 -2.78 1.34
C LEU A 146 0.54 -4.10 1.33
N GLN A 147 1.75 -4.12 1.87
CA GLN A 147 2.57 -5.32 1.93
C GLN A 147 2.02 -6.34 2.93
N TYR A 148 1.54 -5.90 4.09
CA TYR A 148 0.88 -6.78 5.06
C TYR A 148 -0.41 -7.36 4.49
N LEU A 149 -1.24 -6.55 3.84
CA LEU A 149 -2.47 -7.01 3.18
C LEU A 149 -2.16 -8.10 2.15
N LYS A 150 -1.17 -7.87 1.27
CA LYS A 150 -0.72 -8.88 0.29
C LYS A 150 -0.13 -10.12 0.96
N ALA A 151 0.61 -9.98 2.06
CA ALA A 151 1.19 -11.11 2.78
C ALA A 151 0.11 -11.98 3.44
N ALA A 152 -0.87 -11.36 4.09
CA ALA A 152 -2.02 -12.05 4.68
C ALA A 152 -2.81 -12.81 3.61
N GLN A 153 -3.15 -12.18 2.49
CA GLN A 153 -3.85 -12.83 1.36
C GLN A 153 -3.07 -14.02 0.81
N ARG A 154 -1.75 -13.89 0.65
CA ARG A 154 -0.88 -15.01 0.21
C ARG A 154 -0.85 -16.14 1.23
N ASN A 155 -0.86 -15.83 2.52
CA ASN A 155 -0.88 -16.83 3.58
C ASN A 155 -2.19 -17.64 3.55
N GLU A 156 -3.32 -16.95 3.41
CA GLU A 156 -4.64 -17.60 3.36
C GLU A 156 -4.79 -18.50 2.13
N LEU A 157 -4.33 -18.05 0.97
CA LEU A 157 -4.24 -18.88 -0.23
C LEU A 157 -3.35 -20.12 -0.04
N ARG A 158 -2.27 -20.02 0.73
CA ARG A 158 -1.40 -21.17 1.05
C ARG A 158 -2.11 -22.16 1.98
N LYS A 159 -2.80 -21.67 3.02
CA LYS A 159 -3.59 -22.52 3.92
C LYS A 159 -4.69 -23.27 3.18
N MET A 160 -5.49 -22.57 2.37
CA MET A 160 -6.54 -23.20 1.55
C MET A 160 -5.96 -24.27 0.62
N ARG A 161 -4.86 -23.99 -0.08
CA ARG A 161 -4.19 -25.01 -0.93
C ARG A 161 -3.74 -26.22 -0.13
N SER A 162 -3.17 -26.01 1.06
CA SER A 162 -2.75 -27.10 1.94
C SER A 162 -3.93 -27.95 2.39
N GLN A 163 -5.05 -27.34 2.79
CA GLN A 163 -6.28 -28.03 3.16
C GLN A 163 -6.88 -28.83 2.00
N VAL A 164 -6.94 -28.24 0.79
CA VAL A 164 -7.41 -28.94 -0.42
C VAL A 164 -6.53 -30.14 -0.73
N ASN A 165 -5.22 -30.00 -0.62
CA ASN A 165 -4.30 -31.13 -0.82
C ASN A 165 -4.52 -32.21 0.23
N LEU A 166 -4.67 -31.84 1.51
CA LEU A 166 -4.99 -32.78 2.58
C LEU A 166 -6.31 -33.50 2.32
N MET A 167 -7.36 -32.80 1.90
CA MET A 167 -8.66 -33.37 1.58
C MET A 167 -8.57 -34.35 0.40
N ARG A 168 -7.84 -33.99 -0.67
CA ARG A 168 -7.58 -34.90 -1.80
C ARG A 168 -6.80 -36.12 -1.36
N SER A 169 -5.76 -35.95 -0.55
CA SER A 169 -5.01 -37.06 0.02
C SER A 169 -5.87 -37.94 0.91
N ALA A 170 -6.76 -37.39 1.74
CA ALA A 170 -7.69 -38.15 2.59
C ALA A 170 -8.74 -38.90 1.75
N GLN A 171 -9.32 -38.26 0.74
CA GLN A 171 -10.24 -38.89 -0.22
C GLN A 171 -9.58 -40.04 -0.98
N HIS A 172 -8.32 -39.88 -1.40
CA HIS A 172 -7.56 -40.95 -2.06
C HIS A 172 -7.03 -42.00 -1.07
N ALA A 173 -6.69 -41.62 0.16
CA ALA A 173 -6.17 -42.52 1.18
C ALA A 173 -7.25 -43.49 1.68
N GLN A 174 -8.52 -43.10 1.67
CA GLN A 174 -9.61 -43.97 2.12
C GLN A 174 -10.90 -43.71 1.35
N ASN A 175 -10.93 -44.12 0.08
CA ASN A 175 -12.16 -44.22 -0.70
C ASN A 175 -13.27 -45.01 0.03
N ARG A 176 -12.91 -45.91 0.96
CA ARG A 176 -13.83 -46.72 1.76
C ARG A 176 -14.35 -45.98 3.01
N GLU A 177 -13.52 -45.23 3.73
CA GLU A 177 -13.95 -44.48 4.92
C GLU A 177 -14.67 -43.18 4.55
N PHE A 178 -14.28 -42.53 3.45
CA PHE A 178 -15.01 -41.39 2.90
C PHE A 178 -16.43 -41.77 2.44
N LYS A 179 -16.60 -42.96 1.83
CA LYS A 179 -17.94 -43.49 1.50
C LYS A 179 -18.78 -43.77 2.74
N LYS A 180 -18.17 -44.33 3.79
CA LYS A 180 -18.85 -44.62 5.06
C LYS A 180 -19.34 -43.34 5.75
N LEU A 181 -18.51 -42.29 5.80
CA LEU A 181 -18.90 -40.97 6.31
C LEU A 181 -20.05 -40.33 5.51
N MET A 182 -20.02 -40.45 4.18
CA MET A 182 -21.09 -39.93 3.31
C MET A 182 -22.39 -40.75 3.38
N GLU A 183 -22.32 -42.03 3.73
CA GLU A 183 -23.49 -42.88 4.02
C GLU A 183 -24.08 -42.55 5.39
N ASP A 184 -23.25 -42.38 6.42
CA ASP A 184 -23.70 -42.00 7.76
C ASP A 184 -24.39 -40.63 7.78
N LEU A 185 -23.99 -39.69 6.91
CA LEU A 185 -24.62 -38.38 6.74
C LEU A 185 -25.94 -38.41 5.95
N LYS A 186 -26.27 -39.51 5.27
CA LYS A 186 -27.55 -39.69 4.55
C LYS A 186 -28.63 -40.32 5.43
N VAL A 187 -28.27 -40.94 6.55
CA VAL A 187 -29.21 -41.49 7.53
C VAL A 187 -29.54 -40.42 8.56
N VAL A 188 -30.26 -39.39 8.11
CA VAL A 188 -31.08 -38.56 8.98
C VAL A 188 -32.47 -38.53 8.33
N ASP A 189 -33.19 -39.63 8.54
CA ASP A 189 -34.64 -39.66 8.66
C ASP A 189 -34.96 -40.20 10.06
#